data_AF-A0A7S3MDD3-F1
#
_entry.id   AF-A0A7S3MDD3-F1
#
_cell.length_a   1.000
_cell.length_b   1.000
_cell.length_c   1.000
_cell.angle_alpha   90.00
_cell.angle_beta   90.00
_cell.angle_gamma   90.00
#
_symmetry.space_group_name_H-M   'P 1'
#
loop_
_entity.id
_entity.type
_entity.pdbx_description
1 polymer ?
#
loop_
_entity_poly.entity_id
_entity_poly.type
_entity_poly.pdbx_seq_one_letter_code
_entity_poly.pdbx_strand_id
1 'polypeptide(L)'
;WFRRGRGRLAVSCLGSCIRYDLQAGEKRQVDNGHLVAWAESVHYTVGMATTSIFGTLASGEGIMCTFTGPGSVWIQSHKPQQVSTGGQKQKANQQVGLGGTIVGLCFACVFILFLLLFAGAFLYAIMNGENVEW
;
A
#
# COMPACT_ATOMS: atom_id res chain seq x y z
N TRP A 1 15.81 -27.31 -0.62
CA TRP A 1 16.95 -27.88 0.12
C TRP A 1 17.66 -26.75 0.88
N PHE A 2 17.60 -26.72 2.22
CA PHE A 2 18.41 -25.79 3.00
C PHE A 2 19.82 -26.35 3.13
N ARG A 3 20.84 -25.61 2.68
CA ARG A 3 22.25 -25.99 2.83
C ARG A 3 22.85 -25.24 4.01
N ARG A 4 23.46 -25.97 4.94
CA ARG A 4 24.23 -25.43 6.06
C ARG A 4 25.68 -25.89 5.94
N GLY A 5 26.61 -25.03 6.33
CA GLY A 5 28.04 -25.30 6.25
C GLY A 5 28.82 -24.37 7.16
N ARG A 6 30.06 -24.74 7.46
CA ARG A 6 30.96 -23.94 8.30
C ARG A 6 32.07 -23.37 7.44
N GLY A 7 32.24 -22.06 7.46
CA GLY A 7 33.23 -21.36 6.67
C GLY A 7 33.14 -19.85 6.90
N ARG A 8 34.01 -19.09 6.24
CA ARG A 8 33.94 -17.63 6.24
C ARG A 8 33.08 -17.17 5.07
N LEU A 9 32.12 -16.30 5.33
CA LEU A 9 31.29 -15.67 4.31
C LEU A 9 31.65 -14.19 4.21
N ALA A 10 31.83 -13.69 2.99
CA ALA A 10 31.91 -12.26 2.72
C ALA A 10 30.59 -11.81 2.09
N VAL A 11 30.03 -10.72 2.60
CA VAL A 11 28.80 -10.07 2.09
C VAL A 11 29.10 -8.60 1.84
N SER A 12 28.55 -8.07 0.74
CA SER A 12 28.70 -6.67 0.33
C SER A 12 27.39 -5.91 0.49
N CYS A 13 27.46 -4.65 0.86
CA CYS A 13 26.31 -3.76 1.04
C CYS A 13 26.43 -2.61 0.02
N LEU A 14 25.31 -2.15 -0.54
CA LEU A 14 25.33 -0.99 -1.43
C LEU A 14 25.36 0.30 -0.61
N GLY A 15 26.55 0.91 -0.55
CA GLY A 15 26.88 2.06 0.31
C GLY A 15 27.18 1.64 1.74
N SER A 16 26.49 2.22 2.73
CA SER A 16 26.76 1.97 4.15
C SER A 16 26.12 0.68 4.62
N CYS A 17 26.90 -0.15 5.32
CA CYS A 17 26.39 -1.35 5.99
C CYS A 17 26.15 -1.07 7.47
N ILE A 18 24.90 -1.15 7.90
CA ILE A 18 24.46 -0.83 9.26
C ILE A 18 24.05 -2.12 9.95
N ARG A 19 24.59 -2.34 11.15
CA ARG A 19 24.25 -3.48 12.00
C ARG A 19 23.33 -3.03 13.14
N TYR A 20 22.26 -3.77 13.35
CA TYR A 20 21.37 -3.64 14.50
C TYR A 20 21.45 -4.92 15.33
N ASP A 21 21.77 -4.80 16.61
CA ASP A 21 21.76 -5.89 17.58
C ASP A 21 20.45 -5.83 18.38
N LEU A 22 19.52 -6.71 18.05
CA LEU A 22 18.20 -6.78 18.67
C LEU A 22 18.28 -7.57 19.97
N GLN A 23 17.76 -6.99 21.05
CA GLN A 23 17.54 -7.69 22.32
C GLN A 23 16.39 -8.70 22.20
N ALA A 24 16.27 -9.58 23.20
CA ALA A 24 15.18 -10.56 23.24
C ALA A 24 13.81 -9.86 23.21
N GLY A 25 12.98 -10.20 22.22
CA GLY A 25 11.66 -9.59 22.03
C GLY A 25 11.66 -8.21 21.35
N GLU A 26 12.83 -7.61 21.10
CA GLU A 26 12.94 -6.34 20.38
C GLU A 26 12.58 -6.56 18.90
N LYS A 27 11.70 -5.69 18.38
CA LYS A 27 11.20 -5.78 17.01
C LYS A 27 11.75 -4.66 16.13
N ARG A 28 12.11 -5.00 14.90
CA ARG A 28 12.58 -4.05 13.90
C ARG A 28 11.92 -4.35 12.56
N GLN A 29 11.29 -3.33 11.97
CA GLN A 29 10.74 -3.42 10.62
C GLN A 29 11.77 -2.89 9.62
N VAL A 30 12.00 -3.64 8.56
CA VAL A 30 13.01 -3.37 7.54
C VAL A 30 12.43 -3.69 6.16
N ASP A 31 12.54 -2.75 5.22
CA ASP A 31 12.19 -3.03 3.82
C ASP A 31 13.11 -4.11 3.25
N ASN A 32 12.52 -5.05 2.51
CA ASN A 32 13.24 -6.16 1.90
C ASN A 32 14.33 -5.67 0.93
N GLY A 33 14.16 -4.50 0.30
CA GLY A 33 15.16 -3.91 -0.61
C GLY A 33 16.48 -3.50 0.06
N HIS A 34 16.47 -3.37 1.39
CA HIS A 34 17.61 -2.90 2.17
C HIS A 34 18.21 -3.99 3.07
N LEU A 35 17.64 -5.19 3.10
CA LEU A 35 18.14 -6.28 3.93
C LEU A 35 19.36 -6.95 3.29
N VAL A 36 20.45 -7.11 4.06
CA VAL A 36 21.67 -7.80 3.61
C VAL A 36 21.75 -9.20 4.21
N ALA A 37 21.63 -9.31 5.52
CA ALA A 37 21.72 -10.57 6.25
C ALA A 37 21.07 -10.45 7.64
N TRP A 38 20.77 -11.58 8.27
CA TRP A 38 20.37 -11.65 9.68
C TRP A 38 20.89 -12.93 10.32
N ALA A 39 21.01 -12.93 11.65
CA ALA A 39 21.43 -14.10 12.41
C ALA A 39 20.31 -15.17 12.46
N GLU A 40 20.69 -16.44 12.50
CA GLU A 40 19.74 -17.58 12.58
C GLU A 40 18.85 -17.51 13.83
N SER A 41 19.31 -16.87 14.91
CA SER A 41 18.54 -16.69 16.14
C SER A 41 17.41 -15.66 16.05
N VAL A 42 17.41 -14.83 15.00
CA VAL A 42 16.40 -13.78 14.82
C VAL A 42 15.17 -14.37 14.14
N HIS A 43 14.01 -14.23 14.78
CA HIS A 43 12.74 -14.60 14.18
C HIS A 43 12.32 -13.56 13.14
N TYR A 44 11.95 -13.96 11.93
CA TYR A 44 11.51 -13.06 10.88
C TYR A 44 10.10 -13.40 10.38
N THR A 45 9.30 -12.37 10.14
CA THR A 45 7.99 -12.49 9.50
C THR A 45 7.93 -11.55 8.31
N VAL A 46 7.54 -12.09 7.17
CA VAL A 46 7.29 -11.30 5.95
C VAL A 46 5.82 -10.91 5.92
N GLY A 47 5.56 -9.61 5.82
CA GLY A 47 4.21 -9.05 5.71
C GLY A 47 4.10 -8.09 4.54
N MET A 48 2.87 -7.89 4.04
CA MET A 48 2.61 -6.76 3.15
C MET A 48 2.64 -5.48 3.97
N ALA A 49 3.30 -4.44 3.46
CA ALA A 49 3.37 -3.13 4.12
C ALA A 49 1.99 -2.47 4.28
N THR A 50 0.95 -3.00 3.64
CA THR A 50 -0.43 -2.50 3.66
C THR A 50 -1.43 -3.65 3.64
N THR A 51 -2.56 -3.48 4.34
CA THR A 51 -3.72 -4.40 4.35
C THR A 51 -4.51 -4.39 3.04
N SER A 52 -4.21 -3.47 2.12
CA SER A 52 -4.92 -3.31 0.86
C SER A 52 -4.02 -3.67 -0.32
N ILE A 53 -4.48 -4.63 -1.13
CA ILE A 53 -3.85 -5.08 -2.39
C ILE A 53 -3.56 -3.89 -3.34
N PHE A 54 -4.38 -2.84 -3.31
CA PHE A 54 -4.17 -1.62 -4.09
C PHE A 54 -3.00 -0.74 -3.60
N GLY A 55 -2.70 -0.74 -2.30
CA GLY A 55 -1.57 0.01 -1.72
C GLY A 55 -0.21 -0.61 -2.05
N THR A 56 -0.15 -1.95 -2.09
CA THR A 56 1.05 -2.70 -2.47
C THR A 56 1.43 -2.51 -3.95
N LEU A 57 0.44 -2.38 -4.84
CA LEU A 57 0.65 -2.10 -6.27
C LEU A 57 1.03 -0.63 -6.54
N ALA A 58 0.44 0.32 -5.80
CA ALA A 58 0.74 1.74 -5.94
C ALA A 58 2.13 2.13 -5.40
N SER A 59 2.63 1.41 -4.39
CA SER A 59 3.91 1.73 -3.75
C SER A 59 5.13 1.17 -4.46
N GLY A 60 4.99 0.17 -5.36
CA GLY A 60 6.12 -0.45 -6.07
C GLY A 60 7.14 -1.21 -5.19
N GLU A 61 7.01 -1.16 -3.86
CA GLU A 61 7.92 -1.71 -2.87
C GLU A 61 7.09 -2.39 -1.76
N GLY A 62 6.50 -3.54 -2.08
CA GLY A 62 5.34 -4.05 -1.33
C GLY A 62 5.61 -4.95 -0.12
N ILE A 63 6.86 -5.28 0.18
CA ILE A 63 7.20 -6.38 1.10
C ILE A 63 8.03 -5.86 2.27
N MET A 64 7.46 -5.91 3.47
CA MET A 64 8.11 -5.51 4.72
C MET A 64 8.50 -6.73 5.53
N CYS A 65 9.73 -6.75 6.02
CA CYS A 65 10.24 -7.80 6.87
C CYS A 65 10.29 -7.30 8.32
N THR A 66 9.61 -8.00 9.23
CA THR A 66 9.70 -7.73 10.66
C THR A 66 10.62 -8.74 11.32
N PHE A 67 11.68 -8.25 11.95
CA PHE A 67 12.65 -9.04 12.70
C PHE A 67 12.38 -8.91 14.19
N THR A 68 12.46 -10.02 14.92
CA THR A 68 12.33 -10.08 16.38
C THR A 68 13.54 -10.78 16.96
N GLY A 69 14.26 -10.10 17.86
CA GLY A 69 15.47 -10.61 18.49
C GLY A 69 15.23 -11.77 19.47
N PRO A 70 16.31 -12.39 19.98
CA PRO A 70 17.66 -11.83 20.03
C PRO A 70 18.53 -12.15 18.79
N GLY A 71 19.36 -11.18 18.39
CA GLY A 71 20.39 -11.39 17.36
C GLY A 71 20.61 -10.17 16.45
N SER A 72 21.49 -10.33 15.47
CA SER A 72 21.93 -9.21 14.61
C SER A 72 21.22 -9.19 13.26
N VAL A 73 20.89 -7.99 12.79
CA VAL A 73 20.35 -7.73 11.45
C VAL A 73 21.23 -6.71 10.75
N TRP A 74 21.59 -6.97 9.50
CA TRP A 74 22.42 -6.09 8.66
C TRP A 74 21.60 -5.48 7.53
N ILE A 75 21.69 -4.16 7.40
CA ILE A 75 20.91 -3.34 6.48
C ILE A 75 21.85 -2.47 5.64
N GLN A 76 21.52 -2.22 4.38
CA GLN A 76 22.25 -1.31 3.50
C GLN A 76 21.52 0.02 3.31
N SER A 77 22.28 1.12 3.16
CA SER A 77 21.68 2.46 3.01
C SER A 77 21.05 2.70 1.64
N HIS A 78 21.59 2.11 0.56
CA HIS A 78 21.04 2.27 -0.79
C HIS A 78 20.39 0.99 -1.28
N LYS A 79 19.25 1.14 -1.95
CA LYS A 79 18.61 0.05 -2.67
C LYS A 79 19.32 -0.13 -4.02
N PRO A 80 19.61 -1.37 -4.46
CA PRO A 80 20.07 -1.62 -5.81
C PRO A 80 19.01 -1.08 -6.76
N GLN A 81 19.40 -0.28 -7.74
CA GLN A 81 18.47 0.17 -8.76
C GLN A 81 17.84 -1.08 -9.39
N GLN A 82 16.52 -1.19 -9.27
CA GLN A 82 15.81 -2.23 -10.00
C GLN A 82 15.87 -1.83 -11.47
N VAL A 83 16.87 -2.36 -12.17
CA VAL A 83 16.93 -2.30 -13.62
C VAL A 83 15.79 -3.17 -14.11
N SER A 84 14.65 -2.55 -14.35
CA SER A 84 13.57 -3.16 -15.10
C SER A 84 14.11 -3.43 -16.50
N THR A 85 14.39 -4.70 -16.83
CA THR A 85 14.75 -5.18 -18.19
C THR A 85 13.56 -5.07 -19.17
N GLY A 86 12.76 -4.03 -19.03
CA GLY A 86 11.68 -3.66 -19.91
C GLY A 86 11.42 -2.19 -19.65
N GLY A 87 11.84 -1.33 -20.58
CA GLY A 87 11.76 0.11 -20.42
C GLY A 87 10.35 0.56 -20.09
N GLN A 88 10.11 0.95 -18.85
CA GLN A 88 8.99 1.80 -18.51
C GLN A 88 9.54 3.19 -18.26
N LYS A 89 9.45 4.02 -19.29
CA LYS A 89 9.52 5.47 -19.17
C LYS A 89 8.44 5.88 -18.16
N GLN A 90 8.84 6.23 -16.93
CA GLN A 90 7.99 7.04 -16.06
C GLN A 90 7.81 8.40 -16.73
N LYS A 91 6.76 8.52 -17.56
CA LYS A 91 6.21 9.82 -17.89
C LYS A 91 5.43 10.28 -16.68
N ALA A 92 5.95 11.30 -16.01
CA ALA A 92 5.14 12.18 -15.19
C ALA A 92 4.00 12.73 -16.08
N ASN A 93 2.81 12.15 -15.96
CA ASN A 93 1.58 12.76 -16.41
C ASN A 93 0.50 12.40 -15.40
N GLN A 94 0.09 13.42 -14.65
CA GLN A 94 -1.06 13.39 -13.78
C GLN A 94 -2.31 13.23 -14.66
N GLN A 95 -2.66 11.97 -14.93
CA GLN A 95 -3.85 11.63 -15.68
C GLN A 95 -5.00 11.48 -14.68
N VAL A 96 -5.74 12.57 -14.50
CA VAL A 96 -7.04 12.58 -13.81
C VAL A 96 -7.93 11.55 -14.51
N GLY A 97 -8.12 10.40 -13.88
CA GLY A 97 -8.86 9.28 -14.44
C GLY A 97 -10.35 9.59 -14.53
N LEU A 98 -10.88 9.55 -15.75
CA LEU A 98 -12.28 9.69 -16.15
C LEU A 98 -13.21 8.56 -15.62
N GLY A 99 -12.81 7.85 -14.55
CA GLY A 99 -13.58 6.74 -13.94
C GLY A 99 -14.35 7.15 -12.69
N GLY A 100 -13.95 8.24 -12.03
CA GLY A 100 -14.63 8.77 -10.83
C GLY A 100 -15.81 9.71 -11.14
N THR A 101 -15.93 10.23 -12.36
CA THR A 101 -16.96 11.19 -12.74
C THR A 101 -18.27 10.53 -13.17
N ILE A 102 -18.24 9.35 -13.81
CA ILE A 102 -19.45 8.70 -14.34
C ILE A 102 -20.34 8.20 -13.21
N VAL A 103 -19.75 7.55 -12.18
CA VAL A 103 -20.52 7.07 -11.02
C VAL A 103 -21.10 8.25 -10.24
N GLY A 104 -20.33 9.33 -10.05
CA GLY A 104 -20.82 10.56 -9.41
C GLY A 104 -21.92 11.27 -10.20
N LEU A 105 -21.81 11.31 -11.54
CA LEU A 105 -22.85 11.84 -12.43
C LEU A 105 -24.12 10.98 -12.36
N CYS A 106 -24.01 9.65 -12.37
CA CYS A 106 -25.17 8.77 -12.27
C CYS A 106 -25.91 8.96 -10.93
N PHE A 107 -25.19 9.02 -9.81
CA PHE A 107 -25.80 9.29 -8.51
C PHE A 107 -26.42 10.69 -8.44
N ALA A 108 -25.76 11.71 -8.98
CA ALA A 108 -26.30 13.07 -9.02
C ALA A 108 -27.55 13.17 -9.88
N CYS A 109 -27.57 12.53 -11.06
CA CYS A 109 -28.73 12.53 -11.95
C CYS A 109 -29.92 11.80 -11.32
N VAL A 110 -29.70 10.65 -10.68
CA VAL A 110 -30.77 9.91 -9.98
C VAL A 110 -31.31 10.72 -8.79
N PHE A 111 -30.44 11.39 -8.03
CA PHE A 111 -30.85 12.24 -6.91
C PHE A 111 -31.63 13.49 -7.36
N ILE A 112 -31.19 14.15 -8.44
CA ILE A 112 -31.88 15.31 -9.01
C ILE A 112 -33.25 14.91 -9.57
N LEU A 113 -33.36 13.77 -10.27
CA LEU A 113 -34.65 13.27 -10.75
C LEU A 113 -35.60 12.95 -9.60
N PHE A 114 -35.09 12.36 -8.51
CA PHE A 114 -35.88 12.11 -7.31
C PHE A 114 -36.39 13.41 -6.66
N LEU A 115 -35.54 14.43 -6.54
CA LEU A 115 -35.94 15.74 -6.02
C LEU A 115 -36.99 16.43 -6.91
N LEU A 116 -36.84 16.37 -8.23
CA LEU A 116 -37.80 16.97 -9.16
C LEU A 116 -39.16 16.26 -9.11
N LEU A 117 -39.18 14.94 -8.99
CA LEU A 117 -40.43 14.18 -8.84
C LEU A 117 -41.11 14.47 -7.50
N PHE A 118 -40.35 14.57 -6.40
CA PHE A 118 -40.90 14.88 -5.09
C PHE A 118 -41.43 16.32 -5.02
N ALA A 119 -40.68 17.29 -5.54
CA ALA A 119 -41.11 18.68 -5.63
C ALA A 119 -42.32 18.84 -6.56
N GLY A 120 -42.34 18.11 -7.69
CA GLY A 120 -43.46 18.10 -8.62
C GLY A 120 -44.73 17.51 -8.01
N ALA A 121 -44.63 16.39 -7.30
CA ALA A 121 -45.76 15.79 -6.57
C ALA A 121 -46.28 16.70 -5.45
N PHE A 122 -45.38 17.37 -4.73
CA PHE A 122 -45.73 18.32 -3.68
C PHE A 122 -46.46 19.56 -4.24
N LEU A 123 -45.94 20.14 -5.33
CA LEU A 123 -46.60 21.25 -6.02
C LEU A 123 -47.93 20.83 -6.65
N TYR A 124 -48.00 19.63 -7.22
CA TYR A 124 -49.25 19.06 -7.75
C TYR A 124 -50.31 18.88 -6.66
N ALA A 125 -49.92 18.40 -5.47
CA ALA A 125 -50.82 18.29 -4.33
C ALA A 125 -51.32 19.67 -3.84
N ILE A 126 -50.44 20.66 -3.77
CA ILE A 126 -50.81 22.05 -3.42
C ILE A 126 -51.77 22.65 -4.48
N MET A 127 -51.49 22.44 -5.76
CA MET A 127 -52.26 23.01 -6.87
C MET A 127 -53.64 22.36 -7.03
N ASN A 128 -53.78 21.08 -6.68
CA ASN A 128 -55.06 20.36 -6.76
C ASN A 128 -55.90 20.49 -5.49
N GLY A 129 -55.45 21.23 -4.48
CA GLY A 129 -56.23 21.53 -3.29
C GLY A 129 -56.65 20.30 -2.49
N GLU A 130 -55.94 19.17 -2.62
CA GLU A 130 -56.11 18.07 -1.68
C GLU A 130 -55.52 18.53 -0.35
N ASN A 131 -56.38 18.72 0.65
CA ASN A 131 -55.97 18.97 2.02
C ASN A 131 -55.10 17.79 2.47
N VAL A 132 -53.79 17.96 2.36
CA VAL A 132 -52.81 17.10 3.02
C VAL A 132 -52.95 17.33 4.52
N GLU A 133 -53.87 16.60 5.14
CA GLU A 133 -53.90 16.44 6.60
C GLU A 133 -52.59 15.78 7.04
N TRP A 134 -51.75 16.57 7.69
CA TRP A 134 -50.80 16.11 8.70
C TRP A 134 -51.06 16.90 9.97
#